data_AF-A0A6I7WUN6-F1
#
_entry.id   AF-A0A6I7WUN6-F1
#
_cell.length_a   1.000
_cell.length_b   1.000
_cell.length_c   1.000
_cell.angle_alpha   90.00
_cell.angle_beta   90.00
_cell.angle_gamma   90.00
#
_symmetry.space_group_name_H-M   'P 1'
#
loop_
_entity.id
_entity.type
_entity.pdbx_description
1 polymer ?
#
loop_
_entity_poly.entity_id
_entity_poly.type
_entity_poly.pdbx_seq_one_letter_code
_entity_poly.pdbx_strand_id
1 'polypeptide(L)'
;DKSGANYAGLANINLLLILAGFATMIDILQVKYLNNIIEQDHRFIKKITKPMMGFKAFHSAQATIDGIETAHMIRKGQLSKENIPAYKQFMALAG
;
A
#
# COMPACT_ATOMS: atom_id res chain seq x y z
N ASP A 1 4.25 -17.08 6.47
CA ASP A 1 3.32 -16.05 6.95
C ASP A 1 4.06 -15.17 7.95
N LYS A 2 3.97 -13.84 7.85
CA LYS A 2 4.63 -12.89 8.77
C LYS A 2 3.69 -12.42 9.90
N SER A 3 2.43 -12.85 9.89
CA SER A 3 1.39 -12.45 10.83
C SER A 3 1.79 -12.64 12.31
N GLY A 4 2.47 -13.73 12.65
CA GLY A 4 2.95 -14.00 14.01
C GLY A 4 3.99 -13.00 14.52
N ALA A 5 4.96 -12.64 13.67
CA ALA A 5 5.97 -11.64 14.03
C ALA A 5 5.36 -10.24 14.22
N ASN A 6 4.37 -9.89 13.40
CA ASN A 6 3.65 -8.62 13.51
C ASN A 6 2.86 -8.54 14.82
N TYR A 7 2.17 -9.62 15.20
CA TYR A 7 1.45 -9.68 16.48
C TYR A 7 2.38 -9.49 17.67
N ALA A 8 3.53 -10.19 17.69
CA ALA A 8 4.51 -10.05 18.75
C ALA A 8 5.06 -8.61 18.83
N GLY A 9 5.33 -7.97 17.69
CA GLY A 9 5.74 -6.56 17.64
C GLY A 9 4.68 -5.62 18.23
N LEU A 10 3.41 -5.81 17.86
CA LEU A 10 2.30 -4.97 18.33
C LEU A 10 1.99 -5.20 19.82
N ALA A 11 2.13 -6.43 20.32
CA ALA A 11 2.03 -6.76 21.74
C ALA A 11 3.14 -6.08 22.56
N ASN A 12 4.38 -6.04 22.05
CA ASN A 12 5.48 -5.31 22.68
C ASN A 12 5.22 -3.80 22.71
N ILE A 13 4.61 -3.23 21.66
CA ILE A 13 4.22 -1.81 21.65
C ILE A 13 3.17 -1.55 22.74
N ASN A 14 2.15 -2.39 22.88
CA ASN A 14 1.17 -2.25 23.95
C ASN A 14 1.81 -2.32 25.33
N LEU A 15 2.79 -3.22 25.53
CA LEU A 15 3.56 -3.26 26.77
C LEU A 15 4.31 -1.94 27.02
N LEU A 16 4.98 -1.40 26.01
CA LEU A 16 5.67 -0.11 26.11
C LEU A 16 4.70 1.05 26.42
N LEU A 17 3.51 1.05 25.83
CA LEU A 17 2.48 2.07 26.10
C LEU A 17 2.03 2.03 27.57
N ILE A 18 1.80 0.84 28.12
CA ILE A 18 1.48 0.65 29.54
C ILE A 18 2.63 1.14 30.42
N LEU A 19 3.87 0.75 30.11
CA LEU A 19 5.05 1.16 30.87
C LEU A 19 5.29 2.67 30.81
N ALA A 20 4.93 3.32 29.71
CA ALA A 20 4.98 4.77 29.55
C ALA A 20 3.79 5.50 30.20
N GLY A 21 2.87 4.79 30.88
CA GLY A 21 1.74 5.37 31.61
C GLY A 21 0.53 5.72 30.74
N PHE A 22 0.49 5.28 29.47
CA PHE A 22 -0.69 5.44 28.64
C PHE A 22 -1.74 4.38 29.00
N ALA A 23 -2.98 4.82 29.21
CA ALA A 23 -4.12 3.94 29.50
C ALA A 23 -4.76 3.34 28.24
N THR A 24 -4.31 3.74 27.05
CA THR A 24 -4.85 3.29 25.76
C THR A 24 -3.92 2.25 25.14
N MET A 25 -4.48 1.10 24.76
CA MET A 25 -3.79 0.06 24.01
C MET A 25 -4.26 0.06 22.56
N ILE A 26 -3.42 -0.46 21.67
CA ILE A 26 -3.77 -0.73 20.28
C ILE A 26 -4.52 -2.06 20.23
N ASP A 27 -5.75 -2.04 19.71
CA ASP A 27 -6.51 -3.26 19.46
C ASP A 27 -5.88 -4.05 18.30
N ILE A 28 -5.55 -5.32 18.57
CA ILE A 28 -4.88 -6.20 17.60
C ILE A 28 -5.91 -7.13 16.98
N LEU A 29 -6.29 -6.86 15.74
CA LEU A 29 -7.22 -7.70 14.98
C LEU A 29 -6.46 -8.70 14.10
N GLN A 30 -6.56 -9.99 14.41
CA GLN A 30 -6.02 -11.08 13.59
C GLN A 30 -7.09 -11.74 12.72
N VAL A 31 -7.66 -10.98 11.78
CA VAL A 31 -8.67 -11.50 10.87
C VAL A 31 -8.03 -11.89 9.54
N LYS A 32 -7.80 -13.19 9.35
CA LYS A 32 -7.15 -13.73 8.13
C LYS A 32 -7.79 -13.26 6.83
N TYR A 33 -9.12 -13.17 6.79
CA TYR A 33 -9.85 -12.71 5.62
C TYR A 33 -9.53 -11.25 5.26
N LEU A 34 -9.50 -10.34 6.25
CA LEU A 34 -9.16 -8.93 6.02
C LEU A 34 -7.71 -8.77 5.58
N ASN A 35 -6.79 -9.55 6.19
CA ASN A 35 -5.39 -9.58 5.77
C ASN A 35 -5.27 -10.02 4.31
N ASN A 36 -6.02 -11.05 3.89
CA ASN A 36 -6.01 -11.51 2.51
C ASN A 36 -6.52 -10.45 1.52
N ILE A 37 -7.54 -9.66 1.88
CA ILE A 37 -8.04 -8.55 1.03
C ILE A 37 -6.94 -7.51 0.82
N ILE A 38 -6.33 -7.03 1.91
CA ILE A 38 -5.26 -6.03 1.84
C ILE A 38 -4.06 -6.60 1.07
N GLU A 39 -3.73 -7.88 1.32
CA GLU A 39 -2.63 -8.54 0.63
C GLU A 39 -2.87 -8.74 -0.87
N GLN A 40 -4.13 -8.94 -1.25
CA GLN A 40 -4.51 -9.08 -2.64
C GLN A 40 -4.50 -7.72 -3.35
N ASP A 41 -4.96 -6.66 -2.69
CA ASP A 41 -5.03 -5.31 -3.24
C ASP A 41 -3.63 -4.80 -3.64
N HIS A 42 -2.64 -4.91 -2.74
CA HIS A 42 -1.29 -4.43 -3.02
C HIS A 42 -0.44 -5.38 -3.88
N ARG A 43 -0.97 -6.54 -4.29
CA ARG A 43 -0.18 -7.60 -4.97
C ARG A 43 0.38 -7.11 -6.30
N PHE A 44 -0.41 -6.31 -7.03
CA PHE A 44 -0.01 -5.76 -8.31
C PHE A 44 1.18 -4.81 -8.19
N ILE A 45 1.10 -3.86 -7.26
CA ILE A 45 2.17 -2.91 -6.98
C ILE A 45 3.44 -3.66 -6.56
N LYS A 46 3.32 -4.62 -5.63
CA LYS A 46 4.46 -5.46 -5.20
C LYS A 46 5.08 -6.23 -6.36
N LYS A 47 4.29 -6.73 -7.31
CA LYS A 47 4.80 -7.47 -8.48
C LYS A 47 5.70 -6.58 -9.34
N ILE A 48 5.33 -5.31 -9.52
CA ILE A 48 6.10 -4.34 -10.32
C ILE A 48 7.33 -3.84 -9.57
N THR A 49 7.21 -3.59 -8.26
CA THR A 49 8.29 -2.98 -7.46
C THR A 49 9.32 -3.98 -6.95
N LYS A 50 8.97 -5.27 -6.79
CA LYS A 50 9.90 -6.31 -6.30
C LYS A 50 11.22 -6.42 -7.08
N PRO A 51 11.28 -6.33 -8.43
CA PRO A 51 12.55 -6.34 -9.16
C PRO A 51 13.36 -5.05 -9.06
N MET A 52 12.80 -3.94 -8.54
CA MET A 52 13.44 -2.61 -8.56
C MET A 52 14.52 -2.41 -7.49
N MET A 53 14.86 -3.44 -6.69
CA MET A 53 15.79 -3.36 -5.53
C MET A 53 15.40 -2.30 -4.47
N GLY A 54 14.15 -1.82 -4.49
CA GLY A 54 13.63 -0.79 -3.59
C GLY A 54 13.88 0.64 -4.09
N PHE A 55 13.29 1.60 -3.39
CA PHE A 55 13.41 3.03 -3.72
C PHE A 55 14.49 3.69 -2.85
N LYS A 56 15.31 4.54 -3.46
CA LYS A 56 16.36 5.29 -2.76
C LYS A 56 15.84 6.49 -1.97
N ALA A 57 14.62 6.96 -2.26
CA ALA A 57 14.00 8.09 -1.59
C ALA A 57 12.48 7.96 -1.58
N PHE A 58 11.83 8.52 -0.55
CA PHE A 58 10.37 8.45 -0.38
C PHE A 58 9.62 9.20 -1.49
N HIS A 59 10.08 10.38 -1.89
CA HIS A 59 9.44 11.14 -2.98
C HIS A 59 9.44 10.35 -4.30
N SER A 60 10.52 9.62 -4.60
CA SER A 60 10.61 8.78 -5.80
C SER A 60 9.70 7.55 -5.69
N ALA A 61 9.61 6.96 -4.50
CA ALA A 61 8.68 5.85 -4.23
C ALA A 61 7.23 6.28 -4.46
N GLN A 62 6.85 7.43 -3.90
CA GLN A 62 5.50 7.99 -4.02
C GLN A 62 5.15 8.23 -5.48
N ALA A 63 5.97 9.00 -6.21
CA ALA A 63 5.74 9.28 -7.63
C ALA A 63 5.65 7.99 -8.49
N THR A 64 6.46 6.97 -8.18
CA THR A 64 6.41 5.70 -8.91
C THR A 64 5.12 4.94 -8.62
N ILE A 65 4.70 4.86 -7.36
CA ILE A 65 3.47 4.18 -6.95
C ILE A 65 2.26 4.90 -7.57
N ASP A 66 2.21 6.23 -7.49
CA ASP A 66 1.14 7.05 -8.07
C ASP A 66 1.03 6.86 -9.59
N GLY A 67 2.17 6.79 -10.28
CA GLY A 67 2.22 6.46 -11.70
C GLY A 67 1.70 5.05 -11.99
N ILE A 68 2.10 4.05 -11.20
CA ILE A 68 1.61 2.67 -11.35
C ILE A 68 0.09 2.60 -11.15
N GLU A 69 -0.44 3.29 -10.15
CA GLU A 69 -1.87 3.36 -9.87
C GLU A 69 -2.63 4.07 -10.99
N THR A 70 -2.13 5.21 -11.47
CA THR A 70 -2.70 5.96 -12.59
C THR A 70 -2.78 5.10 -13.86
N ALA A 71 -1.69 4.42 -14.22
CA ALA A 71 -1.67 3.52 -15.36
C ALA A 71 -2.66 2.35 -15.20
N HIS A 72 -2.83 1.83 -13.98
CA HIS A 72 -3.79 0.75 -13.68
C HIS A 72 -5.24 1.23 -13.76
N MET A 73 -5.54 2.44 -13.29
CA MET A 73 -6.86 3.07 -13.41
C MET A 73 -7.25 3.29 -14.88
N ILE A 74 -6.32 3.78 -15.71
CA ILE A 74 -6.50 3.93 -17.16
C ILE A 74 -6.77 2.57 -17.81
N ARG A 75 -5.95 1.57 -17.50
CA ARG A 75 -6.12 0.20 -18.04
C ARG A 75 -7.46 -0.42 -17.67
N LYS A 76 -7.99 -0.13 -16.49
CA LYS A 76 -9.30 -0.61 -16.04
C LYS A 76 -10.48 0.22 -16.57
N GLY A 77 -10.24 1.33 -17.25
CA GLY A 77 -11.30 2.24 -17.69
C GLY A 77 -12.04 2.93 -16.54
N GLN A 78 -11.38 3.08 -15.38
CA GLN A 78 -11.97 3.72 -14.20
C GLN A 78 -12.06 5.24 -14.33
N LEU A 79 -11.30 5.81 -15.27
CA LEU A 79 -11.37 7.22 -15.63
C LEU A 79 -12.38 7.39 -16.76
N SER A 80 -13.49 8.07 -16.46
CA SER A 80 -14.57 8.24 -17.44
C SER A 80 -14.22 9.28 -18.50
N LYS A 81 -14.54 8.92 -19.75
CA LYS A 81 -14.80 9.73 -20.95
C LYS A 81 -13.72 9.81 -22.03
N GLU A 82 -14.26 9.54 -23.22
CA GLU A 82 -13.76 9.76 -24.58
C GLU A 82 -12.64 8.85 -25.07
N ASN A 83 -12.62 8.65 -26.39
CA ASN A 83 -11.65 7.91 -27.21
C ASN A 83 -10.23 8.52 -27.13
N ILE A 84 -9.79 8.90 -25.93
CA ILE A 84 -8.51 9.50 -25.64
C ILE A 84 -7.50 8.37 -25.49
N PRO A 85 -6.39 8.37 -26.24
CA PRO A 85 -5.33 7.39 -26.06
C PRO A 85 -4.81 7.35 -24.63
N ALA A 86 -4.51 6.15 -24.13
CA ALA A 86 -4.06 5.93 -22.75
C ALA A 86 -2.88 6.82 -22.32
N TYR A 87 -1.92 7.07 -23.23
CA TYR A 87 -0.76 7.93 -22.94
C TYR A 87 -1.17 9.38 -22.66
N LYS A 88 -2.21 9.88 -23.34
CA LYS A 88 -2.70 11.26 -23.19
C LYS A 88 -3.46 11.44 -21.88
N GLN A 89 -4.23 10.42 -21.48
CA GLN A 89 -4.85 10.37 -20.15
C GLN A 89 -3.79 10.32 -19.05
N PHE A 90 -2.74 9.52 -19.23
CA PHE A 90 -1.64 9.42 -18.27
C PHE A 90 -0.91 10.75 -18.11
N MET A 91 -0.52 11.40 -19.21
CA MET A 91 0.15 12.70 -19.18
C MET A 91 -0.70 13.80 -18.50
N ALA A 92 -2.02 13.78 -18.67
CA ALA A 92 -2.91 14.75 -18.05
C ALA A 92 -2.99 14.60 -16.51
N LEU A 93 -2.67 13.42 -15.98
CA LEU A 93 -2.73 13.10 -14.55
C LEU A 93 -1.36 13.06 -13.88
N ALA A 94 -0.29 12.85 -14.65
CA ALA A 94 1.08 12.69 -14.17
C ALA A 94 1.84 14.03 -14.01
N GLY A 95 1.14 15.10 -13.63
CA GLY A 95 1.68 16.45 -13.45
C GLY A 95 2.17 16.75 -12.05
#